data_AF-A0A5M8NUW6-F1
#
_entry.id   AF-A0A5M8NUW6-F1
#
_cell.length_a   1.000
_cell.length_b   1.000
_cell.length_c   1.000
_cell.angle_alpha   90.00
_cell.angle_beta   90.00
_cell.angle_gamma   90.00
#
_symmetry.space_group_name_H-M   'P 1'
#
loop_
_entity.id
_entity.type
_entity.pdbx_description
1 polymer ?
#
loop_
_entity_poly.entity_id
_entity_poly.type
_entity_poly.pdbx_seq_one_letter_code
_entity_poly.pdbx_strand_id
1 'polypeptide(L)' 'MILKVLAGALIVLLYLYKQIKPHKNALFPKHQKWFSRIERVFDTLLKIIPVKPHQLGNGLAIDVSAIIFLLLFILLLIV' A
#
# COMPACT_ATOMS: atom_id res chain seq x y z
N MET A 1 -21.70 -6.42 4.56
CA MET A 1 -21.47 -5.01 4.16
C MET A 1 -20.37 -4.33 4.98
N ILE A 2 -20.49 -4.24 6.31
CA ILE A 2 -19.49 -3.55 7.16
C ILE A 2 -18.07 -4.11 7.03
N LEU A 3 -17.91 -5.45 6.97
CA LEU A 3 -16.60 -6.07 6.79
C LEU A 3 -15.93 -5.68 5.45
N LYS A 4 -16.73 -5.56 4.38
CA LYS A 4 -16.24 -5.11 3.07
C LYS A 4 -15.75 -3.66 3.16
N VAL A 5 -16.53 -2.79 3.76
CA VAL A 5 -16.13 -1.38 3.95
C VAL A 5 -14.84 -1.27 4.77
N LEU A 6 -14.71 -2.07 5.83
CA LEU A 6 -13.50 -2.09 6.67
C LEU A 6 -12.27 -2.56 5.88
N ALA A 7 -12.42 -3.63 5.10
CA ALA A 7 -11.35 -4.17 4.27
C ALA A 7 -10.99 -3.25 3.10
N GLY A 8 -11.97 -2.59 2.47
CA GLY A 8 -11.73 -1.56 1.45
C GLY A 8 -10.98 -0.36 2.02
N ALA A 9 -11.37 0.12 3.21
CA ALA A 9 -10.65 1.19 3.90
C ALA A 9 -9.20 0.80 4.22
N LEU A 10 -8.97 -0.45 4.64
CA LEU A 10 -7.63 -0.98 4.87
C LEU A 10 -6.78 -0.99 3.59
N ILE A 11 -7.34 -1.43 2.45
CA ILE A 11 -6.67 -1.44 1.15
C ILE A 11 -6.26 -0.01 0.74
N VAL A 12 -7.16 0.96 0.88
CA VAL A 12 -6.88 2.37 0.56
C VAL A 12 -5.76 2.92 1.46
N LEU A 13 -5.82 2.64 2.76
CA LEU A 13 -4.74 3.03 3.70
C LEU A 13 -3.40 2.41 3.31
N LEU A 14 -3.40 1.15 2.86
CA LEU A 14 -2.19 0.42 2.44
C LEU A 14 -1.57 1.03 1.18
N TYR A 15 -2.42 1.39 0.22
CA TYR A 15 -2.02 2.06 -1.00
C TYR A 15 -1.38 3.43 -0.70
N LEU A 16 -2.05 4.25 0.14
CA LEU A 16 -1.54 5.55 0.56
C LEU A 16 -0.21 5.41 1.31
N TYR A 17 -0.12 4.48 2.25
CA TYR A 17 1.11 4.19 2.99
C TYR A 17 2.29 3.93 2.04
N LYS A 18 2.07 3.10 1.01
CA LYS A 18 3.11 2.77 0.03
C LYS A 18 3.60 3.98 -0.76
N GLN A 19 2.69 4.90 -1.11
CA GLN A 19 3.03 6.11 -1.86
C GLN A 19 3.81 7.12 -0.99
N ILE A 20 3.50 7.17 0.31
CA ILE A 20 4.15 8.06 1.29
C ILE A 20 5.51 7.51 1.74
N LYS A 21 5.67 6.19 1.84
CA LYS A 21 6.91 5.51 2.28
C LYS A 21 8.19 6.02 1.60
N PRO A 22 8.29 6.14 0.25
CA PRO A 22 9.49 6.68 -0.38
C PRO A 22 9.75 8.17 -0.06
N HIS A 23 8.70 8.90 0.33
CA HIS A 23 8.76 10.32 0.69
C HIS A 23 8.77 10.55 2.22
N LYS A 24 9.03 9.50 3.02
CA LYS A 24 9.04 9.55 4.50
C LYS A 24 9.90 10.68 5.08
N ASN A 25 11.03 10.97 4.44
CA ASN A 25 11.96 12.00 4.91
C ASN A 25 11.47 13.43 4.61
N ALA A 26 10.48 13.59 3.72
CA ALA A 26 9.83 14.86 3.41
C ALA A 26 8.57 15.11 4.28
N LEU A 27 8.19 14.19 5.16
CA LEU A 27 7.07 14.37 6.08
C LEU A 27 7.41 15.41 7.16
N PHE A 28 6.43 16.26 7.49
CA PHE A 28 6.54 17.14 8.66
C PHE A 28 6.84 16.33 9.94
N PRO A 29 7.62 16.89 10.89
CA PRO A 29 8.03 16.18 12.12
C PRO A 29 6.86 15.60 12.93
N LYS A 30 5.72 16.30 12.93
CA LYS A 30 4.48 15.89 13.60
C LYS A 30 3.91 14.57 13.03
N HIS A 31 4.08 14.33 11.74
CA HIS A 31 3.53 13.16 11.04
C HIS A 31 4.51 11.99 11.01
N GLN A 32 5.82 12.22 11.11
CA GLN A 32 6.82 11.15 11.16
C GLN A 32 6.61 10.17 12.33
N LYS A 33 6.22 10.68 13.51
CA LYS A 33 6.03 9.85 14.71
C LYS A 33 4.84 8.89 14.59
N TRP A 34 3.78 9.33 13.90
CA TRP A 34 2.63 8.49 13.58
C TRP A 34 2.94 7.54 12.43
N PHE A 35 3.64 8.02 11.41
CA PHE A 35 4.04 7.23 10.26
C PHE A 35 4.93 6.05 10.67
N SER A 36 5.88 6.23 11.59
CA SER A 36 6.76 5.14 12.03
C SER A 36 6.03 4.01 12.78
N ARG A 37 4.92 4.31 13.46
CA ARG A 37 4.07 3.28 14.10
C ARG A 37 3.30 2.48 13.06
N ILE A 38 2.74 3.16 12.07
CA ILE A 38 2.00 2.57 10.95
C ILE A 38 2.96 1.75 10.09
N GLU A 39 4.14 2.29 9.78
CA GLU A 39 5.20 1.63 9.00
C GLU A 39 5.54 0.24 9.52
N ARG A 40 5.63 0.06 10.84
CA ARG A 40 5.93 -1.26 11.42
C ARG A 40 4.83 -2.31 11.16
N VAL A 41 3.56 -1.91 11.27
CA VAL A 41 2.42 -2.80 11.03
C VAL A 41 2.31 -3.11 9.53
N PHE A 42 2.39 -2.07 8.71
CA PHE A 42 2.22 -2.16 7.28
C PHE A 42 3.39 -2.88 6.59
N ASP A 43 4.64 -2.70 7.04
CA ASP A 43 5.78 -3.47 6.52
C ASP A 43 5.69 -4.95 6.86
N THR A 44 5.16 -5.30 8.03
CA THR A 44 4.92 -6.71 8.38
C THR A 44 3.88 -7.33 7.47
N LEU A 45 2.78 -6.61 7.20
CA LEU A 45 1.74 -7.06 6.27
C LEU A 45 2.24 -7.15 4.83
N LEU A 46 2.97 -6.13 4.37
CA LEU A 46 3.53 -6.08 3.02
C LEU A 46 4.64 -7.12 2.80
N LYS A 47 5.34 -7.61 3.83
CA LYS A 47 6.31 -8.70 3.68
C LYS A 47 5.67 -10.02 3.25
N ILE A 48 4.39 -10.23 3.55
CA ILE A 48 3.63 -11.43 3.16
C ILE A 48 3.27 -11.37 1.67
N ILE A 49 3.19 -10.16 1.11
CA ILE A 49 2.85 -9.92 -0.29
C ILE A 49 4.16 -9.69 -1.07
N PRO A 50 4.47 -10.40 -2.16
CA PRO A 50 5.66 -10.11 -2.95
C PRO A 50 5.48 -8.80 -3.74
N VAL A 51 5.97 -7.68 -3.18
CA VAL A 51 5.74 -6.31 -3.69
C VAL A 51 6.88 -5.77 -4.56
N LYS A 52 7.56 -6.62 -5.34
CA LYS A 52 8.68 -6.15 -6.16
C LYS A 52 8.16 -5.49 -7.45
N PRO A 53 8.63 -4.28 -7.80
CA PRO A 53 8.31 -3.69 -9.10
C PRO A 53 8.86 -4.59 -10.21
N HIS A 54 8.03 -4.90 -11.19
CA HIS A 54 8.43 -5.74 -12.32
C HIS A 54 8.90 -4.82 -13.44
N GLN A 55 10.17 -4.96 -13.81
CA GLN A 55 10.74 -4.21 -14.93
C GLN A 55 10.28 -4.84 -16.24
N LEU A 56 9.58 -4.07 -17.06
CA LEU A 56 9.07 -4.51 -18.37
C LEU A 56 9.93 -3.98 -19.52
N GLY A 57 10.94 -3.15 -19.21
CA GLY A 57 11.91 -2.64 -20.17
C GLY A 57 12.93 -1.70 -19.50
N ASN A 58 13.87 -1.17 -20.28
CA ASN A 58 14.86 -0.20 -19.82
C ASN A 58 14.17 1.06 -19.27
N GLY A 59 14.15 1.20 -17.94
CA GLY A 59 13.53 2.33 -17.24
C GLY A 59 12.00 2.26 -17.10
N LEU A 60 11.35 1.19 -17.60
CA LEU A 60 9.90 1.01 -17.47
C LEU A 60 9.60 -0.05 -16.41
N ALA A 61 9.31 0.40 -15.18
CA ALA A 61 8.89 -0.45 -14.09
C ALA A 61 7.38 -0.30 -13.88
N ILE A 62 6.64 -1.40 -13.96
CA ILE A 62 5.25 -1.40 -13.51
C ILE A 62 5.22 -1.63 -12.02
N ASP A 63 4.46 -0.77 -11.34
CA ASP A 63 4.16 -0.92 -9.95
C ASP A 63 3.14 -2.06 -9.73
N VAL A 64 3.62 -3.30 -9.74
CA VAL A 64 2.82 -4.53 -9.59
C VAL A 64 1.99 -4.52 -8.30
N SER A 65 2.43 -3.79 -7.28
CA SER A 65 1.69 -3.64 -6.02
C SER A 65 0.36 -2.94 -6.22
N ALA A 66 0.38 -1.85 -7.00
CA ALA A 66 -0.82 -1.07 -7.27
C ALA A 66 -1.85 -1.91 -8.02
N ILE A 67 -1.38 -2.74 -8.96
CA ILE A 67 -2.22 -3.69 -9.70
C ILE A 67 -2.83 -4.75 -8.77
N ILE A 68 -2.05 -5.30 -7.84
CA ILE A 68 -2.53 -6.27 -6.85
C ILE A 68 -3.59 -5.63 -5.95
N PHE A 69 -3.36 -4.42 -5.42
CA PHE A 69 -4.35 -3.72 -4.59
C PHE A 69 -5.63 -3.41 -5.34
N LEU A 70 -5.51 -3.02 -6.61
CA LEU A 70 -6.65 -2.75 -7.47
C LEU A 70 -7.49 -4.01 -7.71
N LEU A 71 -6.85 -5.14 -8.03
CA LEU A 71 -7.53 -6.44 -8.17
C LEU A 71 -8.25 -6.86 -6.88
N LEU A 72 -7.60 -6.69 -5.73
CA LEU A 72 -8.19 -7.00 -4.43
C LEU A 72 -9.41 -6.11 -4.13
N PHE A 73 -9.31 -4.82 -4.46
CA PHE A 73 -10.40 -3.87 -4.31
C PHE A 73 -11.60 -4.20 -5.20
N ILE A 74 -11.35 -4.54 -6.47
CA ILE A 74 -12.39 -4.95 -7.42
C ILE A 74 -13.06 -6.25 -6.96
N LEU A 75 -12.28 -7.26 -6.54
CA LEU A 75 -12.81 -8.51 -6.01
C LEU A 75 -13.74 -8.28 -4.81
N LEU A 76 -13.35 -7.36 -3.93
CA LEU A 76 -14.12 -7.00 -2.74
C LEU A 76 -15.41 -6.20 -3.04
N LEU A 77 -15.48 -5.51 -4.18
CA LEU A 77 -16.71 -4.88 -4.64
C LEU A 77 -17.70 -5.89 -5.24
N ILE A 78 -17.17 -6.94 -5.89
CA ILE A 78 -17.97 -7.94 -6.61
C ILE A 78 -18.53 -9.01 -5.66
N VAL A 79 -17.69 -9.58 -4.80
CA VAL A 79 -18.07 -10.55 -3.74
C VAL A 79 -18.81 -9.82 -2.65
#